data_AF-A0A950GE88-F1
#
_entry.id   AF-A0A950GE88-F1
#
_cell.length_a   1.000
_cell.length_b   1.000
_cell.length_c   1.000
_cell.angle_alpha   90.00
_cell.angle_beta   90.00
_cell.angle_gamma   90.00
#
_symmetry.space_group_name_H-M   'P 1'
#
loop_
_entity.id
_entity.type
_entity.pdbx_description
1 polymer ?
#
loop_
_entity_poly.entity_id
_entity_poly.type
_entity_poly.pdbx_seq_one_letter_code
_entity_poly.pdbx_strand_id
1 'polypeptide(L)'
;MHLNRTALEEGWSTETLVSAVVHRIFPGKIAVVSSFGAESAVLLHIVAGVDRSVPVIFLETGKLFPETLRYRDALISRLGLTDVRSVRPDPATLAAVDPDGKLWRTDPGLCCWHRKVE
;
A
#
# COMPACT_ATOMS: atom_id res chain seq x y z
N MET A 1 -5.98 24.41 3.51
CA MET A 1 -4.86 24.10 2.61
C MET A 1 -5.42 23.42 1.36
N HIS A 2 -5.57 24.16 0.26
CA HIS A 2 -6.20 23.70 -0.99
C HIS A 2 -5.16 23.03 -1.91
N LEU A 3 -4.58 21.92 -1.45
CA LEU A 3 -3.50 21.18 -2.14
C LEU A 3 -3.78 20.89 -3.61
N ASN A 4 -5.02 20.50 -3.93
CA ASN A 4 -5.40 20.13 -5.29
C ASN A 4 -5.39 21.31 -6.27
N ARG A 5 -5.62 22.55 -5.78
CA ARG A 5 -5.68 23.72 -6.65
C ARG A 5 -4.27 24.25 -6.95
N THR A 6 -3.45 24.36 -5.91
CA THR A 6 -2.07 24.87 -6.01
C THR A 6 -1.18 23.98 -6.87
N ALA A 7 -1.24 22.65 -6.73
CA ALA A 7 -0.37 21.76 -7.50
C ALA A 7 -0.70 21.76 -9.01
N LEU A 8 -1.98 21.86 -9.38
CA LEU A 8 -2.43 21.92 -10.77
C LEU A 8 -2.22 23.31 -11.40
N GLU A 9 -2.41 24.38 -10.63
CA GLU A 9 -2.17 25.75 -11.09
C GLU A 9 -0.66 26.06 -11.26
N GLU A 10 0.20 25.48 -10.41
CA GLU A 10 1.66 25.68 -10.46
C GLU A 10 2.40 24.68 -11.36
N GLY A 11 1.71 23.71 -11.97
CA GLY A 11 2.30 22.77 -12.93
C GLY A 11 3.38 21.86 -12.35
N TRP A 12 3.22 21.40 -11.11
CA TRP A 12 4.23 20.55 -10.46
C TRP A 12 4.43 19.22 -11.20
N SER A 13 5.69 18.77 -11.30
CA SER A 13 5.97 17.38 -11.67
C SER A 13 5.51 16.43 -10.57
N THR A 14 5.30 15.15 -10.91
CA THR A 14 4.93 14.12 -9.94
C THR A 14 5.96 14.01 -8.81
N GLU A 15 7.25 14.06 -9.12
CA GLU A 15 8.35 14.02 -8.16
C GLU A 15 8.31 15.23 -7.23
N THR A 16 8.02 16.42 -7.77
CA THR A 16 7.90 17.67 -6.99
C THR A 16 6.74 17.57 -6.01
N LEU A 17 5.59 17.06 -6.47
CA LEU A 17 4.43 16.82 -5.62
C LEU A 17 4.74 15.82 -4.52
N VAL A 18 5.30 14.65 -4.86
CA VAL A 18 5.64 13.62 -3.87
C VAL A 18 6.64 14.15 -2.85
N SER A 19 7.71 14.84 -3.29
CA SER A 19 8.70 15.45 -2.40
C SER A 19 8.09 16.49 -1.45
N ALA A 20 7.24 17.39 -1.97
CA ALA A 20 6.54 18.36 -1.15
C ALA A 20 5.61 17.69 -0.13
N VAL A 21 4.89 16.65 -0.54
CA VAL A 21 3.97 15.92 0.33
C VAL A 21 4.73 15.21 1.45
N VAL A 22 5.83 14.53 1.13
CA VAL A 22 6.66 13.78 2.08
C VAL A 22 7.39 14.69 3.06
N HIS A 23 8.02 15.77 2.60
CA HIS A 23 8.93 16.55 3.45
C HIS A 23 8.35 17.86 3.99
N ARG A 24 7.37 18.46 3.33
CA ARG A 24 6.89 19.82 3.67
C ARG A 24 5.46 19.85 4.18
N ILE A 25 4.57 19.11 3.52
CA ILE A 25 3.13 19.21 3.76
C ILE A 25 2.70 18.25 4.88
N PHE A 26 3.14 17.00 4.84
CA PHE A 26 2.82 15.98 5.85
C PHE A 26 4.07 15.26 6.40
N PRO A 27 5.11 15.99 6.85
CA PRO A 27 6.33 15.37 7.36
C PRO A 27 6.02 14.39 8.51
N GLY A 28 6.45 13.14 8.34
CA GLY A 28 6.22 12.05 9.30
C GLY A 28 4.77 11.60 9.46
N LYS A 29 3.84 12.07 8.61
CA LYS A 29 2.40 11.79 8.69
C LYS A 29 1.82 11.19 7.41
N ILE A 30 2.67 10.71 6.51
CA ILE A 30 2.25 10.05 5.27
C ILE A 30 2.75 8.60 5.21
N ALA A 31 1.96 7.76 4.57
CA ALA A 31 2.32 6.44 4.12
C ALA A 31 1.75 6.19 2.72
N VAL A 32 2.34 5.24 1.99
CA VAL A 32 1.81 4.76 0.71
C VAL A 32 1.16 3.42 0.93
N VAL A 33 -0.09 3.26 0.49
CA VAL A 33 -0.77 1.95 0.48
C VAL A 33 -0.58 1.35 -0.90
N SER A 34 -0.06 0.13 -0.98
CA SER A 34 0.22 -0.53 -2.26
C SER A 34 -0.14 -2.01 -2.22
N SER A 35 -0.75 -2.49 -3.30
CA SER A 35 -0.90 -3.92 -3.59
C SER A 35 0.32 -4.52 -4.29
N PHE A 36 1.32 -3.71 -4.62
CA PHE A 36 2.47 -4.07 -5.46
C PHE A 36 2.05 -4.56 -6.85
N GLY A 37 0.97 -4.00 -7.41
CA GLY A 37 0.63 -4.20 -8.82
C GLY A 37 1.59 -3.48 -9.77
N ALA A 38 1.49 -3.75 -11.07
CA ALA A 38 2.38 -3.17 -12.09
C ALA A 38 2.38 -1.62 -12.07
N GLU A 39 1.21 -0.99 -11.98
CA GLU A 39 1.08 0.47 -11.88
C GLU A 39 1.67 1.02 -10.58
N SER A 40 1.50 0.28 -9.48
CA SER A 40 2.08 0.65 -8.19
C SER A 40 3.60 0.67 -8.23
N ALA A 41 4.24 -0.14 -9.05
CA ALA A 41 5.70 -0.15 -9.16
C ALA A 41 6.26 1.20 -9.63
N VAL A 42 5.54 1.92 -10.50
CA VAL A 42 5.93 3.27 -10.96
C VAL A 42 5.85 4.27 -9.80
N LEU A 43 4.73 4.30 -9.07
CA LEU A 43 4.59 5.18 -7.91
C LEU A 43 5.64 4.86 -6.83
N LEU A 44 5.85 3.58 -6.52
CA LEU A 44 6.87 3.15 -5.56
C LEU A 44 8.28 3.55 -6.00
N HIS A 45 8.57 3.53 -7.30
CA HIS A 45 9.85 3.99 -7.83
C HIS A 45 10.05 5.49 -7.60
N ILE A 46 9.03 6.31 -7.86
CA ILE A 46 9.06 7.76 -7.59
C ILE A 46 9.26 8.03 -6.10
N VAL A 47 8.49 7.35 -5.24
CA VAL A 47 8.58 7.49 -3.78
C VAL A 47 9.97 7.09 -3.28
N ALA A 48 10.52 5.97 -3.76
CA ALA A 48 11.87 5.52 -3.41
C ALA A 48 12.97 6.49 -3.89
N GLY A 49 12.73 7.22 -4.97
CA GLY A 49 13.62 8.29 -5.44
C GLY A 49 13.62 9.53 -4.54
N VAL A 50 12.51 9.80 -3.86
CA VAL A 50 12.37 10.89 -2.87
C VAL A 50 12.91 10.47 -1.51
N ASP A 51 12.36 9.40 -0.93
CA ASP A 51 12.74 8.91 0.39
C ASP A 51 12.34 7.43 0.55
N ARG A 52 13.34 6.55 0.67
CA ARG A 52 13.17 5.09 0.81
C ARG A 52 12.63 4.65 2.18
N SER A 53 12.55 5.57 3.14
CA SER A 53 12.02 5.33 4.49
C SER A 53 10.55 5.67 4.63
N VAL A 54 9.91 6.22 3.58
CA VAL A 54 8.46 6.43 3.56
C VAL A 54 7.75 5.09 3.80
N PRO A 55 6.87 4.98 4.81
CA PRO A 55 6.19 3.74 5.11
C PRO A 55 5.34 3.26 3.93
N VAL A 56 5.52 2.01 3.53
CA VAL A 56 4.68 1.33 2.53
C VAL A 56 3.83 0.28 3.22
N ILE A 57 2.52 0.46 3.19
CA ILE A 57 1.54 -0.45 3.79
C ILE A 57 1.06 -1.43 2.72
N PHE A 58 1.22 -2.71 3.01
CA PHE A 58 0.74 -3.82 2.18
C PHE A 58 -0.32 -4.62 2.93
N LEU A 59 -1.49 -4.82 2.31
CA LEU A 59 -2.55 -5.66 2.87
C LEU A 59 -2.32 -7.13 2.47
N GLU A 60 -1.80 -7.93 3.40
CA GLU A 60 -1.61 -9.36 3.23
C GLU A 60 -2.87 -10.12 3.68
N THR A 61 -3.80 -10.31 2.75
CA THR A 61 -5.14 -10.83 3.01
C THR A 61 -5.21 -12.32 3.39
N GLY A 62 -4.08 -13.04 3.30
CA GLY A 62 -4.03 -14.50 3.40
C GLY A 62 -4.64 -15.25 2.21
N LYS A 63 -5.04 -14.55 1.13
CA LYS A 63 -5.61 -15.13 -0.10
C LYS A 63 -4.88 -14.70 -1.37
N LEU A 64 -3.67 -14.14 -1.23
CA LEU A 64 -2.84 -13.71 -2.35
C LEU A 64 -2.09 -14.91 -2.95
N PHE A 65 -1.79 -14.83 -4.25
CA PHE A 65 -0.94 -15.82 -4.90
C PHE A 65 0.50 -15.74 -4.34
N PRO A 66 1.20 -16.87 -4.17
CA PRO A 66 2.62 -16.86 -3.80
C PRO A 66 3.49 -15.99 -4.72
N GLU A 67 3.15 -15.93 -6.01
CA GLU A 67 3.76 -15.07 -7.02
C GLU A 67 3.67 -13.58 -6.62
N THR A 68 2.55 -13.14 -6.04
CA THR A 68 2.35 -11.77 -5.58
C THR A 68 3.32 -11.43 -4.45
N LEU A 69 3.51 -12.35 -3.50
CA LEU A 69 4.44 -12.16 -2.38
C LEU A 69 5.89 -12.13 -2.88
N ARG A 70 6.26 -13.02 -3.80
CA ARG A 70 7.59 -13.00 -4.41
C ARG A 70 7.85 -11.72 -5.21
N TYR A 71 6.86 -11.25 -5.98
CA TYR A 71 6.97 -10.01 -6.73
C TYR A 71 7.11 -8.80 -5.81
N ARG A 72 6.32 -8.74 -4.73
CA ARG A 72 6.47 -7.74 -3.66
C ARG A 72 7.91 -7.71 -3.17
N ASP A 73 8.44 -8.84 -2.70
CA ASP A 73 9.77 -8.92 -2.12
C ASP A 73 10.88 -8.54 -3.12
N ALA A 74 10.74 -8.96 -4.37
CA ALA A 74 11.64 -8.57 -5.45
C ALA A 74 11.62 -7.05 -5.69
N LEU A 75 10.44 -6.42 -5.66
CA LEU A 75 10.30 -4.99 -5.88
C LEU A 75 10.83 -4.18 -4.68
N ILE A 76 10.59 -4.64 -3.45
CA ILE A 76 11.17 -4.07 -2.22
C ILE A 76 12.69 -4.04 -2.36
N SER A 77 13.30 -5.18 -2.68
CA SER A 77 14.75 -5.28 -2.85
C SER A 77 15.27 -4.41 -3.99
N ARG A 78 14.57 -4.37 -5.13
CA ARG A 78 14.99 -3.60 -6.31
C ARG A 78 14.95 -2.08 -6.08
N LEU A 79 13.95 -1.59 -5.35
CA LEU A 79 13.77 -0.16 -5.07
C LEU A 79 14.50 0.29 -3.79
N GLY A 80 14.93 -0.67 -2.96
CA GLY A 80 15.59 -0.39 -1.69
C GLY A 80 14.65 0.18 -0.62
N LEU A 81 13.37 -0.20 -0.65
CA LEU A 81 12.39 0.26 0.33
C LEU A 81 12.77 -0.27 1.72
N THR A 82 12.79 0.60 2.73
CA THR A 82 13.31 0.27 4.06
C THR A 82 12.24 0.12 5.14
N ASP A 83 11.02 0.62 4.90
CA ASP A 83 9.89 0.50 5.83
C ASP A 83 8.64 -0.03 5.11
N VAL A 84 8.58 -1.37 4.95
CA VAL A 84 7.43 -2.04 4.36
C VAL A 84 6.71 -2.84 5.44
N ARG A 85 5.43 -2.53 5.64
CA ARG A 85 4.61 -3.09 6.71
C ARG A 85 3.51 -3.94 6.11
N SER A 86 3.57 -5.24 6.36
CA SER A 86 2.50 -6.16 5.96
C SER A 86 1.44 -6.22 7.07
N VAL A 87 0.26 -5.71 6.77
CA VAL A 87 -0.91 -5.76 7.65
C VAL A 87 -1.72 -7.00 7.31
N ARG A 88 -2.04 -7.81 8.32
CA ARG A 88 -2.81 -9.04 8.18
C ARG A 88 -4.13 -8.91 8.95
N PRO A 89 -5.20 -9.59 8.50
CA PRO A 89 -6.43 -9.72 9.27
C PRO A 89 -6.17 -10.35 10.64
N ASP A 90 -6.99 -10.00 11.64
CA ASP A 90 -6.93 -10.65 12.94
C ASP A 90 -7.22 -12.16 12.80
N PRO A 91 -6.28 -13.04 13.18
CA PRO A 91 -6.48 -14.47 13.11
C PRO A 91 -7.66 -14.95 13.99
N ALA A 92 -7.95 -14.30 15.11
CA ALA A 92 -9.07 -14.66 15.98
C ALA A 92 -10.41 -14.36 15.30
N THR A 93 -10.53 -13.20 14.64
CA THR A 93 -11.72 -12.87 13.86
C THR A 93 -11.91 -13.85 12.71
N LEU A 94 -10.85 -14.14 11.94
CA LEU A 94 -10.95 -15.10 10.83
C LEU A 94 -11.36 -16.51 11.30
N ALA A 95 -10.87 -16.97 12.44
CA ALA A 95 -11.29 -18.25 13.00
C ALA A 95 -12.78 -18.29 13.37
N ALA A 96 -13.35 -17.14 13.77
CA ALA A 96 -14.77 -17.03 14.10
C ALA A 96 -15.66 -16.88 12.86
N VAL A 97 -15.25 -16.08 11.87
CA VAL A 97 -16.12 -15.68 10.73
C VAL A 97 -15.84 -16.44 9.43
N ASP A 98 -14.62 -16.97 9.23
CA ASP A 98 -14.20 -17.71 8.04
C ASP A 98 -13.36 -18.96 8.39
N PRO A 99 -13.84 -19.85 9.28
CA PRO A 99 -13.06 -21.00 9.77
C PRO A 99 -12.60 -21.93 8.63
N ASP A 100 -13.42 -22.08 7.59
CA ASP A 100 -13.11 -22.92 6.43
C ASP A 100 -12.32 -22.17 5.34
N GLY A 101 -12.10 -20.86 5.49
CA GLY A 101 -11.37 -20.04 4.53
C GLY A 101 -12.08 -19.90 3.17
N LYS A 102 -13.41 -20.00 3.13
CA LYS A 102 -14.24 -20.08 1.93
C LYS A 102 -15.19 -18.89 1.73
N LEU A 103 -15.17 -17.89 2.61
CA LEU A 103 -16.02 -16.69 2.44
C LEU A 103 -15.86 -16.04 1.06
N TRP A 104 -14.65 -16.05 0.47
CA TRP A 104 -14.43 -15.53 -0.89
C TRP A 104 -15.34 -16.15 -1.96
N ARG A 105 -15.87 -17.35 -1.72
CA ARG A 105 -16.80 -18.06 -2.60
C ARG A 105 -18.26 -17.87 -2.19
N THR A 106 -18.55 -17.90 -0.88
CA THR A 106 -19.93 -17.90 -0.37
C THR A 106 -20.48 -16.51 -0.09
N ASP A 107 -19.63 -15.60 0.42
CA ASP A 107 -19.94 -14.19 0.66
C ASP A 107 -18.68 -13.32 0.43
N PRO A 108 -18.44 -12.91 -0.83
CA PRO A 108 -17.27 -12.12 -1.19
C PRO A 108 -17.21 -10.76 -0.49
N GLY A 109 -18.36 -10.17 -0.13
CA GLY A 109 -18.45 -8.89 0.56
C GLY A 109 -17.90 -9.00 1.98
N LEU A 110 -18.41 -9.97 2.74
CA LEU A 110 -17.94 -10.25 4.10
C LEU A 110 -16.46 -10.70 4.10
N CYS A 111 -16.05 -11.48 3.10
CA CYS A 111 -14.65 -11.84 2.90
C CYS A 111 -13.77 -10.59 2.74
N CYS A 112 -14.18 -9.63 1.92
CA CYS A 112 -13.41 -8.40 1.69
C CYS A 112 -13.39 -7.52 2.94
N TRP A 113 -14.50 -7.41 3.65
CA TRP A 113 -14.59 -6.64 4.88
C TRP A 113 -13.52 -7.08 5.89
N HIS A 114 -13.53 -8.36 6.29
CA HIS A 114 -12.59 -8.87 7.31
C HIS A 114 -11.16 -9.01 6.79
N ARG A 115 -10.94 -9.19 5.48
CA ARG A 115 -9.58 -9.41 4.96
C ARG A 115 -8.88 -8.16 4.44
N LYS A 116 -9.60 -7.05 4.22
CA LYS A 116 -9.06 -5.84 3.59
C LYS A 116 -9.47 -4.53 4.26
N VAL A 117 -10.55 -4.47 5.01
CA VAL A 117 -11.15 -3.20 5.46
C VAL A 117 -10.98 -2.96 6.94
N GLU A 118 -11.32 -3.93 7.79
CA GLU A 118 -11.22 -3.76 9.26
C GLU A 118 -9.80 -3.95 9.81
#